data_AF-A0A2M8D994-F1
#
_entry.id   AF-A0A2M8D994-F1
#
_cell.length_a   1.000
_cell.length_b   1.000
_cell.length_c   1.000
_cell.angle_alpha   90.00
_cell.angle_beta   90.00
_cell.angle_gamma   90.00
#
_symmetry.space_group_name_H-M   'P 1'
#
loop_
_entity.id
_entity.type
_entity.pdbx_description
1 polymer ?
#
loop_
_entity_poly.entity_id
_entity_poly.type
_entity_poly.pdbx_seq_one_letter_code
_entity_poly.pdbx_strand_id
1 'polypeptide(L)'
;MRVFIVIILSIILSAILAQSYFFIKERNRLKTDSDNLNSRLQALLKENADLQSDIEYFSHPENLEKELKSRFNYKKPGEKMMIIVP
;
A
#
# COMPACT_ATOMS: atom_id res chain seq x y z
N MET A 1 27.70 -48.68 -24.36
CA MET A 1 26.37 -48.53 -23.72
C MET A 1 26.40 -47.72 -22.44
N ARG A 2 27.18 -48.08 -21.42
CA ARG A 2 27.19 -47.36 -20.12
C ARG A 2 27.50 -45.86 -20.24
N VAL A 3 28.51 -45.48 -21.02
CA VAL A 3 28.88 -44.06 -21.23
C VAL A 3 27.77 -43.27 -21.93
N PHE A 4 27.12 -43.85 -22.95
CA PHE A 4 25.98 -43.21 -23.62
C PHE A 4 24.80 -42.96 -22.68
N ILE A 5 24.49 -43.94 -21.82
CA ILE A 5 23.42 -43.80 -20.81
C ILE A 5 23.75 -42.67 -19.83
N VAL A 6 25.00 -42.56 -19.38
CA VAL A 6 25.46 -41.48 -18.49
C VAL A 6 25.33 -40.11 -19.16
N ILE A 7 25.71 -39.99 -20.44
CA ILE A 7 25.59 -38.73 -21.19
C ILE A 7 24.11 -38.31 -21.29
N ILE A 8 23.23 -39.24 -21.65
CA ILE A 8 21.78 -38.96 -21.76
C ILE A 8 21.21 -38.54 -20.41
N LEU A 9 21.53 -39.25 -19.34
CA LEU A 9 21.12 -38.89 -17.98
C LEU A 9 21.62 -37.50 -17.58
N SER A 10 22.87 -37.16 -17.92
CA SER A 10 23.45 -35.86 -17.60
C SER A 10 22.75 -34.71 -18.35
N ILE A 11 22.34 -34.94 -19.60
CA ILE A 11 21.56 -33.96 -20.39
C ILE A 11 20.17 -33.78 -19.78
N ILE A 12 19.48 -34.87 -19.45
CA ILE A 12 18.16 -34.82 -18.83
C ILE A 12 18.23 -34.10 -17.48
N LEU A 13 19.22 -34.42 -16.65
CA LEU A 13 19.41 -33.77 -15.36
C LEU A 13 19.64 -32.26 -15.52
N SER A 14 20.48 -31.87 -16.47
CA SER A 14 20.75 -30.46 -16.77
C SER A 14 19.49 -29.73 -17.24
N ALA A 15 18.67 -30.36 -18.08
CA ALA A 15 17.40 -29.80 -18.56
C ALA A 15 16.39 -29.62 -17.41
N ILE A 16 16.29 -30.58 -16.49
CA ILE A 16 15.40 -30.49 -15.31
C ILE A 16 15.86 -29.35 -14.40
N LEU A 17 17.16 -29.22 -14.14
CA LEU A 17 17.71 -28.14 -13.32
C LEU A 17 17.42 -26.77 -13.93
N ALA A 18 17.60 -26.63 -15.25
CA ALA A 18 17.29 -25.39 -15.96
C ALA A 18 15.79 -25.05 -15.84
N GLN A 19 14.89 -26.00 -16.12
CA GLN A 19 13.45 -25.79 -15.99
C GLN A 19 13.04 -25.41 -14.57
N SER A 20 13.57 -26.10 -13.57
CA SER A 20 13.31 -25.80 -12.16
C SER A 20 13.76 -24.38 -11.80
N TYR A 21 14.91 -23.94 -12.31
CA TYR A 21 15.39 -22.58 -12.09
C TYR A 21 14.46 -21.53 -12.71
N PHE A 22 14.03 -21.73 -13.97
CA PHE A 22 13.08 -20.83 -14.63
C PHE A 22 11.75 -20.77 -13.88
N PHE A 23 11.24 -21.91 -13.43
CA PHE A 23 9.99 -21.97 -12.69
C PHE A 23 10.07 -21.23 -11.34
N ILE A 24 11.17 -21.41 -10.59
CA ILE A 24 11.39 -20.70 -9.33
C ILE A 24 11.50 -19.19 -9.56
N LYS A 25 12.24 -18.78 -10.61
CA LYS A 25 12.38 -17.36 -10.96
C LYS A 25 11.03 -16.74 -11.28
N GLU A 26 10.22 -17.41 -12.10
CA GLU A 26 8.90 -16.93 -12.49
C GLU A 26 7.95 -16.87 -11.29
N ARG A 27 7.92 -17.91 -10.46
CA ARG A 27 7.17 -17.93 -9.20
C ARG A 27 7.53 -16.74 -8.31
N ASN A 28 8.82 -16.44 -8.14
CA ASN A 28 9.27 -15.34 -7.30
C ASN A 28 8.90 -13.97 -7.88
N ARG A 29 8.93 -13.81 -9.21
CA ARG A 29 8.44 -12.62 -9.90
C ARG A 29 6.95 -12.41 -9.66
N LEU A 30 6.13 -13.42 -9.95
CA LEU A 30 4.68 -13.38 -9.70
C LEU A 30 4.35 -13.12 -8.22
N LYS A 31 5.10 -13.72 -7.30
CA LYS A 31 4.94 -13.46 -5.86
C LYS A 31 5.23 -11.99 -5.53
N THR A 32 6.31 -11.44 -6.06
CA THR A 32 6.68 -10.04 -5.83
C THR A 32 5.62 -9.08 -6.38
N ASP A 33 5.13 -9.35 -7.60
CA ASP A 33 4.08 -8.55 -8.22
C ASP A 33 2.77 -8.62 -7.42
N SER A 34 2.40 -9.82 -6.95
CA SER A 34 1.24 -10.02 -6.08
C SER A 34 1.39 -9.28 -4.74
N ASP A 35 2.55 -9.37 -4.10
CA ASP A 35 2.82 -8.71 -2.82
C ASP A 35 2.80 -7.17 -3.00
N ASN A 36 3.29 -6.64 -4.14
CA ASN A 36 3.21 -5.22 -4.49
C ASN A 36 1.77 -4.76 -4.76
N LEU A 37 0.99 -5.55 -5.50
CA LEU A 37 -0.39 -5.20 -5.80
C LEU A 37 -1.23 -5.21 -4.52
N ASN A 38 -1.00 -6.18 -3.63
CA ASN A 38 -1.68 -6.26 -2.35
C ASN A 38 -1.33 -5.06 -1.43
N SER A 39 -0.06 -4.63 -1.40
CA SER A 39 0.32 -3.45 -0.60
C SER A 39 -0.31 -2.17 -1.14
N ARG A 40 -0.38 -1.98 -2.45
CA ARG A 40 -1.10 -0.87 -3.09
C ARG A 40 -2.60 -0.91 -2.77
N LEU A 41 -3.21 -2.08 -2.84
CA LEU A 41 -4.62 -2.25 -2.50
C LEU A 41 -4.89 -1.88 -1.04
N GLN A 42 -4.06 -2.33 -0.10
CA GLN A 42 -4.19 -1.97 1.30
C GLN A 42 -4.01 -0.46 1.54
N ALA A 43 -3.06 0.17 0.85
CA ALA A 43 -2.88 1.63 0.92
C ALA A 43 -4.13 2.38 0.44
N LEU A 44 -4.70 1.97 -0.70
CA LEU A 44 -5.92 2.58 -1.25
C LEU A 44 -7.15 2.35 -0.36
N LEU A 45 -7.28 1.16 0.25
CA LEU A 45 -8.36 0.89 1.19
C LEU A 45 -8.26 1.77 2.44
N LYS A 46 -7.04 1.98 2.95
CA LYS A 46 -6.79 2.88 4.06
C LYS A 46 -7.11 4.33 3.69
N GLU A 47 -6.61 4.80 2.55
CA GLU A 47 -6.88 6.15 2.04
C GLU A 47 -8.38 6.40 1.87
N ASN A 48 -9.12 5.43 1.31
CA ASN A 48 -10.57 5.53 1.17
C ASN A 48 -11.28 5.60 2.53
N ALA A 49 -10.84 4.82 3.52
CA ALA A 49 -11.39 4.87 4.88
C ALA A 49 -11.12 6.23 5.55
N ASP A 50 -9.90 6.74 5.42
CA ASP A 50 -9.51 8.05 5.94
C ASP A 50 -10.34 9.17 5.27
N LEU A 51 -10.49 9.14 3.94
CA LEU A 51 -11.31 10.09 3.19
C LEU A 51 -12.80 10.02 3.56
N GLN A 52 -13.35 8.82 3.78
CA GLN A 52 -14.73 8.67 4.25
C GLN A 52 -14.91 9.27 5.64
N SER A 53 -13.95 9.06 6.54
CA SER A 53 -13.94 9.67 7.86
C SER A 53 -13.88 11.19 7.77
N ASP A 54 -13.06 11.75 6.87
CA ASP A 54 -12.96 13.19 6.66
C ASP A 54 -14.27 13.76 6.11
N ILE A 55 -14.88 13.10 5.11
CA ILE A 55 -16.17 13.50 4.56
C ILE A 55 -17.23 13.54 5.66
N GLU A 56 -17.30 12.52 6.51
CA GLU A 56 -18.23 12.47 7.63
C GLU A 56 -17.91 13.53 8.70
N TYR A 57 -16.64 13.78 8.98
CA TYR A 57 -16.24 14.82 9.92
C TYR A 57 -16.67 16.21 9.42
N PHE A 58 -16.44 16.51 8.14
CA PHE A 58 -16.77 17.80 7.53
C PHE A 58 -18.24 17.96 7.14
N SER A 59 -19.03 16.87 7.12
CA SER A 59 -20.48 16.94 6.92
C SER A 59 -21.20 17.64 8.08
N HIS A 60 -20.57 17.64 9.27
CA HIS A 60 -21.05 18.30 10.47
C HIS A 60 -20.61 19.79 10.50
N PRO A 61 -21.54 20.76 10.46
CA PRO A 61 -21.21 22.18 10.41
C PRO A 61 -20.36 22.67 11.60
N GLU A 62 -20.51 22.09 12.79
CA GLU A 62 -19.72 22.48 13.97
C GLU A 62 -18.24 22.16 13.78
N ASN A 63 -17.93 21.02 13.15
CA ASN A 63 -16.57 20.59 12.85
C ASN A 63 -15.93 21.47 11.78
N LEU A 64 -16.71 21.89 10.78
CA LEU A 64 -16.28 22.84 9.78
C LEU A 64 -15.96 24.21 10.41
N GLU A 65 -16.83 24.72 11.30
CA GLU A 65 -16.59 25.96 12.03
C GLU A 65 -15.31 25.85 12.87
N LYS A 66 -15.10 24.72 13.56
CA LYS A 66 -13.88 24.47 14.35
C LYS A 66 -12.62 24.52 13.49
N GLU A 67 -12.62 23.93 12.30
CA GLU A 67 -11.45 23.99 11.41
C GLU A 67 -11.24 25.34 10.76
N LEU A 68 -12.30 26.09 10.46
CA LEU A 68 -12.17 27.48 10.02
C LEU A 68 -11.57 28.37 11.11
N LYS A 69 -11.99 28.17 12.37
CA LYS A 69 -11.41 28.85 13.54
C LYS A 69 -9.96 28.45 13.78
N SER A 70 -9.60 27.16 13.68
CA SER A 70 -8.24 26.67 13.95
C SER A 70 -7.23 27.09 12.87
N ARG A 71 -7.60 26.94 11.58
CA ARG A 71 -6.68 27.14 10.45
C ARG A 71 -6.57 28.59 10.02
N PHE A 72 -7.68 29.32 10.06
CA PHE A 72 -7.76 30.69 9.53
C PHE A 72 -7.98 31.74 10.61
N ASN A 73 -8.00 31.35 11.90
CA ASN A 73 -8.36 32.23 13.02
C ASN A 73 -9.69 32.96 12.76
N TYR A 74 -10.63 32.30 12.07
CA TYR A 74 -11.94 32.88 11.77
C TYR A 74 -12.67 33.20 13.07
N LYS A 75 -13.37 34.34 13.12
CA LYS A 75 -14.15 34.73 14.31
C LYS A 75 -15.52 35.21 13.87
N LYS A 76 -16.55 34.83 14.62
CA LYS A 76 -17.87 35.40 14.42
C LYS A 76 -17.83 36.88 14.83
N PRO A 77 -18.55 37.77 14.11
CA PRO A 77 -18.66 39.17 14.51
C PRO A 77 -19.17 39.27 15.96
N GLY A 78 -18.34 39.81 16.86
CA GLY A 78 -18.65 39.94 18.30
C GLY A 78 -17.94 38.96 19.24
N GLU A 79 -17.15 38.01 18.75
CA GLU A 79 -16.32 37.14 19.61
C GLU A 79 -15.18 37.93 20.29
N LYS A 80 -15.20 38.03 21.62
CA LYS A 80 -14.13 38.67 22.41
C LYS A 80 -12.93 37.72 22.53
N MET A 81 -11.75 38.18 22.11
CA MET A 81 -10.49 37.46 22.27
C MET A 81 -10.00 37.61 23.71
N MET A 82 -9.90 36.50 24.45
CA MET A 82 -9.32 36.49 25.80
C MET A 82 -7.87 35.99 25.67
N ILE A 83 -6.90 36.89 25.85
CA ILE A 83 -5.48 36.51 25.90
C ILE A 83 -5.17 36.15 27.35
N ILE A 84 -4.84 34.88 27.59
CA ILE A 84 -4.36 34.40 28.90
C ILE A 84 -2.84 34.43 28.84
N VAL A 85 -2.21 35.27 29.66
CA VAL A 85 -0.75 35.36 29.82
C VAL A 85 -0.41 34.74 31.19
N PRO A 86 0.59 33.84 31.29
CA PRO A 86 0.97 33.18 32.54
C PRO A 86 1.57 34.15 33.57
#